data_AF-A0A9E5EHU9-F1
#
_entry.id   AF-A0A9E5EHU9-F1
#
_cell.length_a   1.000
_cell.length_b   1.000
_cell.length_c   1.000
_cell.angle_alpha   90.00
_cell.angle_beta   90.00
_cell.angle_gamma   90.00
#
_symmetry.space_group_name_H-M   'P 1'
#
loop_
_entity.id
_entity.type
_entity.pdbx_description
1 polymer ?
#
loop_
_entity_poly.entity_id
_entity_poly.type
_entity_poly.pdbx_seq_one_letter_code
_entity_poly.pdbx_strand_id
1 'polypeptide(L)'
;KTTGSHGWFIVPKYGWEIFYYFYRMARAFVWLLPAIFIFWGLRRRNPDKWSATKIATILFSAGLSLGTLRGWWRGGIEQFGKESVLAGCWLFGVAWTVWATGRKSGAAELRSDKDEKKSIPSLLLWALIVTPFLCGIGTNTSIADYAGQGTVFFVAAGILMLGSLPAVSIPSVAAVSLAGLCLIQASRVSSSLLEMYRVGSVFEQTETVKVGPEAGQLKVDPKTFDQIEAIHRILCKEGFLTGTPIIGVDSLCGWVYLAGGISPGVPWFQRDQAEYGRQVLVRCDVRTLCSSWMWIRSSSQIKDPERWWPPQIPAPSWREAGQVALATDRGAENLLLLFQKKGN
;
A
#
# COMPACT_ATOMS: atom_id res chain seq x y z
N LYS A 1 7.90 14.04 -24.97
CA LYS A 1 8.67 12.87 -24.48
C LYS A 1 8.03 12.41 -23.16
N THR A 2 7.06 11.52 -23.27
CA THR A 2 6.27 10.94 -22.18
C THR A 2 6.96 9.68 -21.66
N THR A 3 8.12 9.83 -21.02
CA THR A 3 8.49 8.86 -19.99
C THR A 3 7.77 9.30 -18.74
N GLY A 4 6.96 8.44 -18.13
CA GLY A 4 6.35 8.72 -16.83
C GLY A 4 7.38 9.20 -15.80
N SER A 5 6.89 9.61 -14.64
CA SER A 5 7.59 10.10 -13.43
C SER A 5 8.92 9.44 -12.99
N HIS A 6 9.47 8.47 -13.72
CA HIS A 6 10.70 7.74 -13.42
C HIS A 6 11.85 7.89 -14.43
N GLY A 7 11.70 8.66 -15.50
CA GLY A 7 12.79 8.92 -16.45
C GLY A 7 13.40 7.63 -17.04
N TRP A 8 14.59 7.73 -17.63
CA TRP A 8 15.26 6.64 -18.37
C TRP A 8 15.80 5.49 -17.50
N PHE A 9 15.49 5.44 -16.21
CA PHE A 9 16.04 4.48 -15.24
C PHE A 9 15.01 3.45 -14.73
N ILE A 10 14.04 3.08 -15.58
CA ILE A 10 13.01 2.07 -15.29
C ILE A 10 13.65 0.76 -14.80
N VAL A 11 14.62 0.20 -15.55
CA VAL A 11 15.18 -1.12 -15.22
C VAL A 11 16.00 -1.13 -13.92
N PRO A 12 16.94 -0.19 -13.67
CA PRO A 12 17.67 -0.17 -12.40
C PRO A 12 16.77 0.09 -11.20
N LYS A 13 15.78 0.97 -11.33
CA LYS A 13 14.87 1.31 -10.24
C LYS A 13 13.98 0.12 -9.86
N TYR A 14 13.25 -0.43 -10.83
CA TYR A 14 12.35 -1.55 -10.56
C TYR A 14 13.12 -2.83 -10.23
N GLY A 15 14.27 -3.07 -10.86
CA GLY A 15 15.15 -4.18 -10.51
C GLY A 15 15.63 -4.12 -9.06
N TRP A 16 16.01 -2.94 -8.58
CA TRP A 16 16.38 -2.74 -7.18
C TRP A 16 15.20 -2.93 -6.23
N GLU A 17 14.01 -2.43 -6.54
CA GLU A 17 12.81 -2.63 -5.72
C GLU A 17 12.41 -4.12 -5.61
N ILE A 18 12.47 -4.86 -6.73
CA ILE A 18 12.25 -6.31 -6.75
C ILE A 18 13.30 -7.03 -5.90
N PHE A 19 14.57 -6.71 -6.09
CA PHE A 19 15.66 -7.28 -5.29
C PHE A 19 15.47 -6.99 -3.80
N TYR A 20 15.14 -5.74 -3.45
CA TYR A 20 14.89 -5.33 -2.07
C TYR A 20 13.68 -6.04 -1.45
N TYR A 21 12.63 -6.29 -2.24
CA TYR A 21 11.48 -7.09 -1.83
C TYR A 21 11.90 -8.54 -1.50
N PHE A 22 12.64 -9.20 -2.39
CA PHE A 22 13.15 -10.55 -2.14
C PHE A 22 14.13 -10.59 -0.97
N TYR A 23 14.98 -9.57 -0.81
CA TYR A 23 15.86 -9.43 0.35
C TYR A 23 15.06 -9.34 1.66
N ARG A 24 13.96 -8.57 1.67
CA ARG A 24 13.07 -8.49 2.84
C ARG A 24 12.44 -9.84 3.19
N MET A 25 11.99 -10.59 2.17
CA MET A 25 11.51 -11.96 2.36
C MET A 25 12.63 -12.87 2.89
N ALA A 26 13.79 -12.92 2.23
CA ALA A 26 14.93 -13.75 2.62
C ALA A 26 15.39 -13.47 4.05
N ARG A 27 15.43 -12.20 4.46
CA ARG A 27 15.75 -11.80 5.84
C ARG A 27 14.75 -12.35 6.86
N ALA A 28 13.47 -12.54 6.50
CA ALA A 28 12.51 -13.21 7.37
C ALA A 28 12.89 -14.69 7.59
N PHE A 29 13.43 -15.35 6.56
CA PHE A 29 13.87 -16.75 6.62
C PHE A 29 15.23 -16.95 7.33
N VAL A 30 16.09 -15.93 7.40
CA VAL A 30 17.35 -16.02 8.18
C VAL A 30 17.07 -16.41 9.64
N TRP A 31 15.96 -15.92 10.22
CA TRP A 31 15.55 -16.27 11.58
C TRP A 31 15.04 -17.72 11.72
N LEU A 32 14.67 -18.37 10.61
CA LEU A 32 14.25 -19.76 10.58
C LEU A 32 15.41 -20.73 10.38
N LEU A 33 16.59 -20.26 9.96
CA LEU A 33 17.76 -21.12 9.72
C LEU A 33 18.14 -21.98 10.93
N PRO A 34 18.21 -21.47 12.18
CA PRO A 34 18.53 -22.30 13.33
C PRO A 34 17.53 -23.44 13.52
N ALA A 35 16.23 -23.17 13.37
CA ALA A 35 15.19 -24.18 13.46
C ALA A 35 15.32 -25.22 12.34
N ILE A 36 15.60 -24.79 11.11
CA ILE A 36 15.84 -25.67 9.95
C ILE A 36 17.01 -26.61 10.24
N PHE A 37 18.14 -26.10 10.75
CA PHE A 37 19.31 -26.93 11.07
C PHE A 37 19.03 -27.92 12.22
N ILE A 38 18.32 -27.49 13.25
CA ILE A 38 17.90 -28.37 14.36
C ILE A 38 17.02 -29.51 13.85
N PHE A 39 15.97 -29.20 13.07
CA PHE A 39 15.08 -30.24 12.55
C PHE A 39 15.75 -31.12 11.49
N TRP A 40 16.69 -30.59 10.73
CA TRP A 40 17.53 -31.38 9.83
C TRP A 40 18.38 -32.39 10.61
N GLY A 41 19.02 -31.97 11.71
CA GLY A 41 19.75 -32.86 12.61
C GLY A 41 18.86 -33.92 13.28
N LEU A 42 17.66 -33.53 13.74
CA LEU A 42 16.68 -34.43 14.34
C LEU A 42 16.19 -35.48 13.33
N ARG A 43 15.92 -35.08 12.08
CA ARG A 43 15.57 -36.01 11.00
C ARG A 43 16.67 -37.00 10.71
N ARG A 44 17.92 -36.53 10.65
CA ARG A 44 19.08 -37.40 10.39
C ARG A 44 19.27 -38.45 11.48
N ARG A 45 18.91 -38.13 12.73
CA ARG A 45 18.97 -39.06 13.87
C ARG A 45 17.79 -40.03 13.94
N ASN A 46 16.57 -39.60 13.60
CA ASN A 46 15.38 -40.45 13.70
C ASN A 46 14.36 -40.09 12.60
N PRO A 47 14.51 -40.66 11.39
CA PRO A 47 13.70 -40.29 10.23
C PRO A 47 12.23 -40.72 10.36
N ASP A 48 11.94 -41.75 11.15
CA ASP A 48 10.57 -42.25 11.36
C ASP A 48 9.78 -41.32 12.30
N LYS A 49 10.44 -40.82 13.35
CA LYS A 49 9.84 -39.85 14.28
C LYS A 49 9.69 -38.45 13.68
N TRP A 50 10.64 -38.05 12.83
CA TRP A 50 10.75 -36.71 12.25
C TRP A 50 10.58 -36.74 10.73
N SER A 51 9.35 -37.06 10.30
CA SER A 51 9.00 -37.06 8.89
C SER A 51 9.16 -35.65 8.27
N ALA A 52 9.47 -35.61 6.96
CA ALA A 52 9.62 -34.36 6.21
C ALA A 52 8.37 -33.48 6.31
N THR A 53 7.18 -34.09 6.25
CA THR A 53 5.89 -33.42 6.41
C THR A 53 5.77 -32.78 7.79
N LYS A 54 6.09 -33.52 8.86
CA LYS A 54 6.02 -33.02 10.24
C LYS A 54 6.96 -31.83 10.46
N ILE A 55 8.18 -31.91 9.93
CA ILE A 55 9.15 -30.81 9.98
C ILE A 55 8.66 -29.60 9.19
N ALA A 56 8.14 -29.81 7.97
CA ALA A 56 7.61 -28.74 7.14
C ALA A 56 6.42 -28.04 7.81
N THR A 57 5.47 -28.79 8.37
CA THR A 57 4.35 -28.25 9.15
C THR A 57 4.84 -27.44 10.34
N ILE A 58 5.79 -27.94 11.14
CA ILE A 58 6.31 -27.22 12.31
C ILE A 58 7.02 -25.92 11.89
N LEU A 59 7.90 -25.99 10.89
CA LEU A 59 8.63 -24.82 10.39
C LEU A 59 7.69 -23.80 9.77
N PHE A 60 6.66 -24.24 9.05
CA PHE A 60 5.68 -23.36 8.44
C PHE A 60 4.83 -22.66 9.51
N SER A 61 4.31 -23.42 10.49
CA SER A 61 3.58 -22.85 11.62
C SER A 61 4.44 -21.88 12.43
N ALA A 62 5.68 -22.24 12.75
CA ALA A 62 6.60 -21.37 13.49
C ALA A 62 6.92 -20.09 12.70
N GLY A 63 7.14 -20.21 11.38
CA GLY A 63 7.36 -19.06 10.50
C GLY A 63 6.16 -18.11 10.43
N LEU A 64 4.94 -18.66 10.31
CA LEU A 64 3.71 -17.88 10.38
C LEU A 64 3.58 -17.18 11.74
N SER A 65 3.70 -17.90 12.84
CA SER A 65 3.58 -17.33 14.19
C SER A 65 4.62 -16.23 14.45
N LEU A 66 5.88 -16.44 14.07
CA LEU A 66 6.94 -15.43 14.21
C LEU A 66 6.68 -14.22 13.32
N GLY A 67 6.18 -14.43 12.10
CA GLY A 67 5.76 -13.36 11.19
C GLY A 67 4.66 -12.50 11.80
N THR A 68 3.62 -13.13 12.34
CA THR A 68 2.49 -12.47 13.02
C THR A 68 2.96 -11.70 14.25
N LEU A 69 3.70 -12.35 15.16
CA LEU A 69 4.20 -11.73 16.40
C LEU A 69 5.10 -10.53 16.10
N ARG A 70 5.99 -10.66 15.12
CA ARG A 70 6.87 -9.56 14.70
C ARG A 70 6.09 -8.44 14.04
N GLY A 71 5.09 -8.77 13.22
CA GLY A 71 4.16 -7.81 12.62
C GLY A 71 3.48 -6.99 13.71
N TRP A 72 2.87 -7.68 14.67
CA TRP A 72 2.21 -7.08 15.83
C TRP A 72 3.15 -6.17 16.63
N TRP A 73 4.36 -6.64 16.99
CA TRP A 73 5.36 -5.85 17.73
C TRP A 73 5.74 -4.55 17.01
N ARG A 74 5.80 -4.55 15.67
CA ARG A 74 6.18 -3.37 14.88
C ARG A 74 4.99 -2.47 14.52
N GLY A 75 4.00 -2.39 15.41
CA GLY A 75 2.80 -1.56 15.22
C GLY A 75 1.81 -2.20 14.25
N GLY A 76 1.41 -3.45 14.52
CA GLY A 76 0.31 -4.12 13.81
C GLY A 76 0.66 -4.76 12.47
N ILE A 77 -0.22 -5.67 12.01
CA ILE A 77 -0.14 -6.34 10.70
C ILE A 77 -0.70 -5.42 9.58
N GLU A 78 -1.26 -4.28 9.95
CA GLU A 78 -2.20 -3.49 9.14
C GLU A 78 -1.56 -2.65 8.02
N GLN A 79 -0.22 -2.64 7.94
CA GLN A 79 0.48 -1.93 6.89
C GLN A 79 0.61 -2.77 5.61
N PHE A 80 0.05 -2.27 4.49
CA PHE A 80 0.07 -2.90 3.15
C PHE A 80 1.40 -3.56 2.73
N GLY A 81 2.54 -2.93 3.01
CA GLY A 81 3.86 -3.49 2.67
C GLY A 81 4.29 -4.69 3.52
N LYS A 82 3.63 -4.95 4.65
CA LYS A 82 3.83 -6.14 5.50
C LYS A 82 3.00 -7.33 4.99
N GLU A 83 1.82 -7.07 4.42
CA GLU A 83 0.93 -8.09 3.85
C GLU A 83 1.59 -8.85 2.68
N SER A 84 2.26 -8.12 1.78
CA SER A 84 2.98 -8.71 0.65
C SER A 84 4.11 -9.64 1.10
N VAL A 85 4.80 -9.30 2.19
CA VAL A 85 5.86 -10.13 2.78
C VAL A 85 5.25 -11.36 3.44
N LEU A 86 4.11 -11.21 4.15
CA LEU A 86 3.39 -12.35 4.74
C LEU A 86 2.92 -13.33 3.67
N ALA A 87 2.33 -12.83 2.58
CA ALA A 87 1.89 -13.63 1.44
C ALA A 87 3.06 -14.33 0.72
N GLY A 88 4.17 -13.62 0.51
CA GLY A 88 5.38 -14.20 -0.05
C GLY A 88 5.97 -15.30 0.84
N CYS A 89 6.04 -15.07 2.15
CA CYS A 89 6.50 -16.07 3.12
C CYS A 89 5.60 -17.29 3.16
N TRP A 90 4.28 -17.09 3.10
CA TRP A 90 3.29 -18.16 3.00
C TRP A 90 3.49 -19.00 1.74
N LEU A 91 3.61 -18.36 0.57
CA LEU A 91 3.82 -19.03 -0.71
C LEU A 91 5.12 -19.84 -0.71
N PHE A 92 6.21 -19.29 -0.16
CA PHE A 92 7.47 -19.99 -0.03
C PHE A 92 7.36 -21.21 0.91
N GLY A 93 6.62 -21.09 2.02
CA GLY A 93 6.33 -22.20 2.92
C GLY A 93 5.55 -23.34 2.23
N VAL A 94 4.55 -22.98 1.43
CA VAL A 94 3.82 -23.94 0.57
C VAL A 94 4.77 -24.60 -0.43
N ALA A 95 5.57 -23.81 -1.15
CA ALA A 95 6.49 -24.31 -2.16
C ALA A 95 7.54 -25.28 -1.57
N TRP A 96 8.12 -24.92 -0.42
CA TRP A 96 9.05 -25.77 0.30
C TRP A 96 8.39 -27.09 0.73
N THR A 97 7.16 -27.03 1.23
CA THR A 97 6.43 -28.21 1.69
C THR A 97 6.15 -29.17 0.54
N VAL A 98 5.72 -28.65 -0.60
CA VAL A 98 5.49 -29.42 -1.83
C VAL A 98 6.78 -30.08 -2.33
N TRP A 99 7.90 -29.35 -2.32
CA TRP A 99 9.20 -29.90 -2.68
C TRP A 99 9.65 -31.02 -1.72
N ALA A 100 9.48 -30.82 -0.42
CA ALA A 100 9.91 -31.76 0.61
C ALA A 100 9.09 -33.07 0.62
N THR A 101 7.79 -32.99 0.32
CA THR A 101 6.91 -34.16 0.22
C THR A 101 7.06 -34.89 -1.12
N GLY A 102 7.20 -34.15 -2.24
CA GLY A 102 7.36 -34.70 -3.58
C GLY A 102 8.61 -35.58 -3.76
N ARG A 103 9.72 -35.25 -3.06
CA ARG A 103 10.94 -36.08 -3.06
C ARG A 103 10.74 -37.49 -2.49
N LYS A 104 9.77 -37.69 -1.58
CA LYS A 104 9.48 -39.01 -0.99
C LYS A 104 8.66 -39.89 -1.94
N SER A 105 7.73 -39.30 -2.69
CA SER A 105 6.90 -40.01 -3.67
C SER A 105 7.73 -40.49 -4.86
N GLY A 106 8.66 -39.68 -5.36
CA GLY A 106 9.52 -40.06 -6.51
C GLY A 106 10.46 -41.25 -6.26
N ALA A 107 10.81 -41.56 -5.01
CA ALA A 107 11.61 -42.75 -4.67
C ALA A 107 10.77 -44.03 -4.56
N ALA A 108 9.45 -43.91 -4.37
CA ALA A 108 8.51 -45.03 -4.28
C ALA A 108 7.73 -45.26 -5.60
N GLU A 109 7.50 -44.21 -6.39
CA GLU A 109 6.75 -44.24 -7.66
C GLU A 109 7.57 -44.74 -8.87
N LEU A 110 8.87 -44.99 -8.73
CA LEU A 110 9.67 -45.66 -9.78
C LEU A 110 9.23 -47.13 -10.02
N ARG A 111 8.16 -47.59 -9.36
CA ARG A 111 7.59 -48.95 -9.46
C ARG A 111 6.10 -49.03 -9.79
N SER A 112 5.37 -47.92 -9.98
CA SER A 112 3.94 -48.00 -10.31
C SER A 112 3.58 -47.12 -11.50
N ASP A 113 3.08 -47.80 -12.52
CA ASP A 113 2.66 -47.34 -13.84
C ASP A 113 1.63 -46.19 -13.84
N LYS A 114 1.75 -45.33 -14.87
CA LYS A 114 0.66 -44.74 -15.68
C LYS A 114 -0.52 -44.01 -15.03
N ASP A 115 -0.42 -43.43 -13.85
CA ASP A 115 -1.34 -42.34 -13.50
C ASP A 115 -0.84 -41.03 -14.13
N GLU A 116 -1.68 -40.49 -15.02
CA GLU A 116 -1.52 -39.24 -15.74
C GLU A 116 -1.38 -38.09 -14.73
N LYS A 117 -0.15 -37.89 -14.24
CA LYS A 117 0.19 -36.85 -13.28
C LYS A 117 -0.09 -35.52 -13.96
N LYS A 118 -1.25 -34.90 -13.69
CA LYS A 118 -1.60 -33.55 -14.14
C LYS A 118 -0.58 -32.57 -13.58
N SER A 119 0.55 -32.43 -14.27
CA SER A 119 1.57 -31.48 -13.91
C SER A 119 1.00 -30.09 -14.15
N ILE A 120 0.96 -29.27 -13.10
CA ILE A 120 0.57 -27.88 -13.26
C ILE A 120 1.57 -27.24 -14.23
N PRO A 121 1.11 -26.58 -15.32
CA PRO A 121 2.01 -25.95 -16.26
C PRO A 121 2.91 -24.96 -15.53
N SER A 122 4.23 -25.19 -15.56
CA SER A 122 5.21 -24.32 -14.92
C SER A 122 5.02 -22.85 -15.33
N LEU A 123 4.60 -22.63 -16.59
CA LEU A 123 4.27 -21.32 -17.13
C LEU A 123 3.14 -20.61 -16.36
N LEU A 124 2.08 -21.32 -15.96
CA LEU A 124 0.95 -20.73 -15.23
C LEU A 124 1.37 -20.28 -13.83
N LEU A 125 2.16 -21.11 -13.12
CA LEU A 125 2.70 -20.75 -11.80
C LEU A 125 3.60 -19.51 -11.89
N TRP A 126 4.49 -19.47 -12.88
CA TRP A 126 5.33 -18.29 -13.11
C TRP A 126 4.52 -17.06 -13.49
N ALA A 127 3.49 -17.21 -14.32
CA ALA A 127 2.58 -16.11 -14.65
C ALA A 127 1.93 -15.53 -13.39
N LEU A 128 1.40 -16.38 -12.49
CA LEU A 128 0.81 -15.92 -11.22
C LEU A 128 1.82 -15.21 -10.32
N ILE A 129 3.05 -15.72 -10.20
CA ILE A 129 4.08 -15.10 -9.35
C ILE A 129 4.54 -13.76 -9.91
N VAL A 130 4.67 -13.66 -11.24
CA VAL A 130 5.24 -12.49 -11.91
C VAL A 130 4.20 -11.38 -12.14
N THR A 131 2.92 -11.73 -12.30
CA THR A 131 1.84 -10.77 -12.62
C THR A 131 1.76 -9.57 -11.66
N PRO A 132 1.81 -9.74 -10.32
CA PRO A 132 1.82 -8.60 -9.39
C PRO A 132 2.89 -7.56 -9.69
N PHE A 133 4.07 -8.00 -10.14
CA PHE A 133 5.20 -7.13 -10.47
C PHE A 133 5.00 -6.45 -11.82
N LEU A 134 4.45 -7.17 -12.81
CA LEU A 134 4.16 -6.61 -14.13
C LEU A 134 3.10 -5.52 -14.08
N CYS A 135 2.11 -5.64 -13.17
CA CYS A 135 1.09 -4.61 -12.96
C CYS A 135 1.67 -3.24 -12.51
N GLY A 136 2.86 -3.22 -11.93
CA GLY A 136 3.54 -1.99 -11.54
C GLY A 136 4.40 -1.35 -12.63
N ILE A 137 4.61 -2.04 -13.76
CA ILE A 137 5.43 -1.50 -14.84
C ILE A 137 4.70 -0.33 -15.50
N GLY A 138 5.38 0.82 -15.57
CA GLY A 138 4.85 2.02 -16.21
C GLY A 138 3.99 2.88 -15.29
N THR A 139 3.89 2.54 -14.00
CA THR A 139 3.19 3.36 -13.01
C THR A 139 4.16 4.03 -12.04
N ASN A 140 3.70 5.07 -11.33
CA ASN A 140 4.52 5.81 -10.35
C ASN A 140 4.52 5.16 -8.95
N THR A 141 3.95 3.97 -8.82
CA THR A 141 3.70 3.32 -7.54
C THR A 141 4.77 2.26 -7.28
N SER A 142 5.20 2.13 -6.02
CA SER A 142 6.24 1.17 -5.61
C SER A 142 5.84 -0.26 -5.98
N ILE A 143 6.78 -1.04 -6.48
CA ILE A 143 6.55 -2.47 -6.77
C ILE A 143 6.10 -3.23 -5.52
N ALA A 144 6.59 -2.84 -4.34
CA ALA A 144 6.21 -3.49 -3.09
C ALA A 144 4.71 -3.30 -2.77
N ASP A 145 4.12 -2.18 -3.19
CA ASP A 145 2.69 -1.91 -3.00
C ASP A 145 1.85 -2.77 -3.94
N TYR A 146 2.28 -2.96 -5.20
CA TYR A 146 1.63 -3.89 -6.12
C TYR A 146 1.77 -5.35 -5.72
N ALA A 147 2.90 -5.75 -5.14
CA ALA A 147 3.04 -7.08 -4.56
C ALA A 147 2.05 -7.29 -3.40
N GLY A 148 1.71 -6.23 -2.65
CA GLY A 148 0.67 -6.25 -1.61
C GLY A 148 -0.72 -6.42 -2.20
N GLN A 149 -1.07 -5.58 -3.18
CA GLN A 149 -2.36 -5.67 -3.88
C GLN A 149 -2.53 -6.99 -4.64
N GLY A 150 -1.43 -7.52 -5.18
CA GLY A 150 -1.36 -8.78 -5.92
C GLY A 150 -1.27 -10.04 -5.06
N THR A 151 -1.47 -9.94 -3.74
CA THR A 151 -1.49 -11.08 -2.81
C THR A 151 -2.41 -12.22 -3.28
N VAL A 152 -3.51 -11.90 -3.98
CA VAL A 152 -4.43 -12.90 -4.55
C VAL A 152 -3.73 -13.85 -5.53
N PHE A 153 -2.75 -13.37 -6.30
CA PHE A 153 -2.01 -14.21 -7.25
C PHE A 153 -1.04 -15.15 -6.52
N PHE A 154 -0.42 -14.70 -5.44
CA PHE A 154 0.41 -15.56 -4.58
C PHE A 154 -0.43 -16.64 -3.89
N VAL A 155 -1.62 -16.28 -3.40
CA VAL A 155 -2.58 -17.23 -2.83
C VAL A 155 -3.00 -18.27 -3.87
N ALA A 156 -3.37 -17.84 -5.09
CA ALA A 156 -3.74 -18.74 -6.17
C ALA A 156 -2.60 -19.71 -6.54
N ALA A 157 -1.36 -19.20 -6.65
CA ALA A 157 -0.19 -20.04 -6.88
C ALA A 157 -0.01 -21.09 -5.77
N GLY A 158 -0.16 -20.70 -4.51
CA GLY A 158 -0.06 -21.64 -3.39
C GLY A 158 -1.18 -22.69 -3.39
N ILE A 159 -2.43 -22.31 -3.69
CA ILE A 159 -3.55 -23.27 -3.79
C ILE A 159 -3.28 -24.30 -4.89
N LEU A 160 -2.81 -23.84 -6.06
CA LEU A 160 -2.41 -24.74 -7.15
C LEU A 160 -1.31 -25.71 -6.70
N MET A 161 -0.26 -25.20 -6.04
CA MET A 161 0.81 -26.04 -5.51
C MET A 161 0.33 -27.06 -4.47
N LEU A 162 -0.60 -26.68 -3.60
CA LEU A 162 -1.23 -27.60 -2.63
C LEU A 162 -2.06 -28.68 -3.31
N GLY A 163 -2.78 -28.35 -4.40
CA GLY A 163 -3.52 -29.31 -5.21
C GLY A 163 -2.63 -30.36 -5.90
N SER A 164 -1.32 -30.14 -5.95
CA SER A 164 -0.34 -31.11 -6.47
C SER A 164 0.18 -32.08 -5.41
N LEU A 165 -0.23 -31.95 -4.15
CA LEU A 165 0.21 -32.82 -3.06
C LEU A 165 -0.51 -34.18 -3.10
N PRO A 166 0.17 -35.29 -2.75
CA PRO A 166 -0.49 -36.57 -2.52
C PRO A 166 -1.54 -36.45 -1.42
N ALA A 167 -2.70 -37.09 -1.60
CA ALA A 167 -3.87 -36.99 -0.69
C ALA A 167 -3.52 -37.21 0.79
N VAL A 168 -2.60 -38.13 1.09
CA VAL A 168 -2.14 -38.47 2.45
C VAL A 168 -1.44 -37.28 3.15
N SER A 169 -0.84 -36.37 2.38
CA SER A 169 -0.11 -35.20 2.89
C SER A 169 -1.02 -33.99 3.12
N ILE A 170 -2.17 -33.95 2.43
CA ILE A 170 -3.05 -32.79 2.36
C ILE A 170 -3.53 -32.34 3.75
N PRO A 171 -4.04 -33.21 4.66
CA PRO A 171 -4.63 -32.73 5.91
C PRO A 171 -3.67 -31.91 6.78
N SER A 172 -2.41 -32.34 6.88
CA SER A 172 -1.39 -31.70 7.72
C SER A 172 -0.87 -30.37 7.17
N VAL A 173 -0.89 -30.20 5.84
CA VAL A 173 -0.37 -29.00 5.15
C VAL A 173 -1.50 -28.03 4.84
N ALA A 174 -2.68 -28.54 4.50
CA ALA A 174 -3.87 -27.76 4.24
C ALA A 174 -4.32 -26.99 5.48
N ALA A 175 -4.27 -27.58 6.67
CA ALA A 175 -4.64 -26.89 7.90
C ALA A 175 -3.77 -25.65 8.17
N VAL A 176 -2.43 -25.78 8.04
CA VAL A 176 -1.50 -24.66 8.25
C VAL A 176 -1.60 -23.63 7.12
N SER A 177 -1.75 -24.11 5.87
CA SER A 177 -1.92 -23.21 4.72
C SER A 177 -3.22 -22.42 4.80
N LEU A 178 -4.31 -23.06 5.23
CA LEU A 178 -5.61 -22.43 5.45
C LEU A 178 -5.54 -21.43 6.62
N ALA A 179 -4.90 -21.78 7.73
CA ALA A 179 -4.69 -20.85 8.83
C ALA A 179 -3.89 -19.61 8.39
N GLY A 180 -2.83 -19.79 7.61
CA GLY A 180 -2.07 -18.69 7.02
C GLY A 180 -2.90 -17.84 6.05
N LEU A 181 -3.76 -18.46 5.24
CA LEU A 181 -4.67 -17.77 4.34
C LEU A 181 -5.70 -16.94 5.12
N CYS A 182 -6.34 -17.54 6.13
CA CYS A 182 -7.27 -16.85 7.01
C CYS A 182 -6.61 -15.66 7.69
N LEU A 183 -5.36 -15.80 8.14
CA LEU A 183 -4.61 -14.70 8.73
C LEU A 183 -4.34 -13.57 7.72
N ILE A 184 -3.93 -13.90 6.50
CA ILE A 184 -3.73 -12.91 5.43
C ILE A 184 -5.03 -12.15 5.17
N GLN A 185 -6.15 -12.86 5.04
CA GLN A 185 -7.45 -12.22 4.78
C GLN A 185 -7.94 -11.40 5.97
N ALA A 186 -7.83 -11.93 7.20
CA ALA A 186 -8.18 -11.21 8.42
C ALA A 186 -7.34 -9.93 8.56
N SER A 187 -6.05 -10.00 8.27
CA SER A 187 -5.18 -8.82 8.23
C SER A 187 -5.70 -7.80 7.23
N ARG A 188 -6.00 -8.20 5.99
CA ARG A 188 -6.50 -7.27 4.96
C ARG A 188 -7.80 -6.60 5.34
N VAL A 189 -8.72 -7.37 5.92
CA VAL A 189 -9.98 -6.85 6.45
C VAL A 189 -9.71 -5.86 7.58
N SER A 190 -8.83 -6.20 8.52
CA SER A 190 -8.42 -5.30 9.61
C SER A 190 -7.81 -4.01 9.06
N SER A 191 -6.81 -4.08 8.18
CA SER A 191 -6.17 -2.92 7.53
C SER A 191 -7.19 -2.04 6.82
N SER A 192 -8.14 -2.65 6.11
CA SER A 192 -9.14 -1.92 5.32
C SER A 192 -10.20 -1.24 6.19
N LEU A 193 -10.50 -1.80 7.37
CA LEU A 193 -11.52 -1.28 8.28
C LEU A 193 -10.96 -0.34 9.34
N LEU A 194 -9.77 -0.62 9.87
CA LEU A 194 -9.16 0.10 10.99
C LEU A 194 -8.13 1.15 10.56
N GLU A 195 -7.47 0.95 9.41
CA GLU A 195 -6.49 1.88 8.84
C GLU A 195 -6.88 2.28 7.41
N MET A 196 -8.18 2.54 7.18
CA MET A 196 -8.68 2.89 5.85
C MET A 196 -7.88 4.07 5.30
N TYR A 197 -7.15 3.86 4.21
CA TYR A 197 -6.24 4.87 3.61
C TYR A 197 -5.27 5.56 4.61
N ARG A 198 -4.92 4.91 5.73
CA ARG A 198 -4.09 5.48 6.81
C ARG A 198 -4.68 6.72 7.50
N VAL A 199 -5.97 6.99 7.31
CA VAL A 199 -6.65 8.13 7.93
C VAL A 199 -7.44 7.76 9.18
N GLY A 200 -7.71 6.46 9.39
CA GLY A 200 -8.30 5.96 10.63
C GLY A 200 -9.31 4.85 10.39
N SER A 201 -10.14 4.60 11.39
CA SER A 201 -11.11 3.51 11.40
C SER A 201 -12.44 3.93 10.78
N VAL A 202 -13.01 3.06 9.94
CA VAL A 202 -14.37 3.25 9.39
C VAL A 202 -15.41 3.27 10.51
N PHE A 203 -15.14 2.59 11.62
CA PHE A 203 -16.05 2.56 12.77
C PHE A 203 -16.10 3.89 13.53
N GLU A 204 -15.10 4.76 13.35
CA GLU A 204 -15.07 6.09 13.97
C GLU A 204 -15.80 7.14 13.14
N GLN A 205 -16.29 6.81 11.93
CA GLN A 205 -16.99 7.73 11.03
C GLN A 205 -18.45 7.98 11.47
N THR A 206 -18.62 8.71 12.57
CA THR A 206 -19.92 8.96 13.20
C THR A 206 -20.55 10.29 12.79
N GLU A 207 -19.74 11.30 12.50
CA GLU A 207 -20.19 12.67 12.32
C GLU A 207 -20.60 12.94 10.88
N THR A 208 -21.85 13.34 10.67
CA THR A 208 -22.33 13.74 9.34
C THR A 208 -21.86 15.16 9.02
N VAL A 209 -21.14 15.31 7.91
CA VAL A 209 -20.68 16.61 7.40
C VAL A 209 -21.89 17.51 7.11
N LYS A 210 -21.83 18.78 7.54
CA LYS A 210 -22.95 19.73 7.43
C LYS A 210 -22.78 20.78 6.33
N VAL A 211 -21.60 20.84 5.73
CA VAL A 211 -21.16 21.92 4.85
C VAL A 211 -20.44 21.36 3.62
N GLY A 212 -20.37 22.16 2.55
CA GLY A 212 -19.72 21.76 1.31
C GLY A 212 -20.54 20.77 0.47
N PRO A 213 -19.92 20.19 -0.58
CA PRO A 213 -20.63 19.37 -1.57
C PRO A 213 -21.27 18.09 -1.02
N GLU A 214 -20.75 17.57 0.10
CA GLU A 214 -21.15 16.30 0.70
C GLU A 214 -22.03 16.48 1.94
N ALA A 215 -22.59 17.68 2.13
CA ALA A 215 -23.44 17.99 3.27
C ALA A 215 -24.63 17.01 3.38
N GLY A 216 -24.76 16.39 4.55
CA GLY A 216 -25.81 15.41 4.85
C GLY A 216 -25.55 13.99 4.30
N GLN A 217 -24.50 13.78 3.51
CA GLN A 217 -24.24 12.51 2.81
C GLN A 217 -22.99 11.80 3.34
N LEU A 218 -21.91 12.56 3.58
CA LEU A 218 -20.66 12.00 4.06
C LEU A 218 -20.59 11.95 5.58
N LYS A 219 -20.16 10.80 6.11
CA LYS A 219 -19.76 10.64 7.51
C LYS A 219 -18.24 10.62 7.64
N VAL A 220 -17.74 11.30 8.66
CA VAL A 220 -16.32 11.39 8.98
C VAL A 220 -16.10 11.18 10.48
N ASP A 221 -14.86 10.96 10.88
CA ASP A 221 -14.51 10.92 12.31
C ASP A 221 -14.62 12.31 12.96
N PRO A 222 -14.79 12.40 14.30
CA PRO A 222 -14.95 13.68 14.99
C PRO A 222 -13.82 14.68 14.75
N LYS A 223 -12.56 14.23 14.61
CA LYS A 223 -11.43 15.14 14.39
C LYS A 223 -11.46 15.73 12.99
N THR A 224 -11.77 14.91 11.99
CA THR A 224 -11.97 15.37 10.61
C THR A 224 -13.18 16.31 10.52
N PHE A 225 -14.26 16.02 11.24
CA PHE A 225 -15.42 16.91 11.33
C PHE A 225 -15.03 18.31 11.84
N ASP A 226 -14.31 18.38 12.96
CA ASP A 226 -13.85 19.64 13.54
C ASP A 226 -12.95 20.44 12.57
N GLN A 227 -12.09 19.74 11.81
CA GLN A 227 -11.24 20.35 10.78
C GLN A 227 -12.06 20.93 9.63
N ILE A 228 -13.05 20.21 9.13
CA ILE A 228 -13.97 20.68 8.08
C ILE A 228 -14.70 21.94 8.57
N GLU A 229 -15.26 21.91 9.78
CA GLU A 229 -15.96 23.05 10.37
C GLU A 229 -15.03 24.26 10.61
N ALA A 230 -13.78 24.04 11.02
CA ALA A 230 -12.80 25.11 11.19
C ALA A 230 -12.42 25.75 9.84
N ILE A 231 -12.19 24.94 8.80
CA ILE A 231 -11.92 25.42 7.45
C ILE A 231 -13.10 26.23 6.93
N HIS A 232 -14.32 25.68 6.97
CA HIS A 232 -15.52 26.36 6.48
C HIS A 232 -15.79 27.68 7.22
N ARG A 233 -15.55 27.76 8.53
CA ARG A 233 -15.66 29.04 9.27
C ARG A 233 -14.71 30.11 8.75
N ILE A 234 -13.46 29.76 8.45
CA ILE A 234 -12.48 30.69 7.87
C ILE A 234 -12.95 31.13 6.46
N LEU A 235 -13.39 30.18 5.65
CA LEU A 235 -13.85 30.44 4.29
C LEU A 235 -15.08 31.35 4.26
N CYS A 236 -16.09 31.08 5.10
CA CYS A 236 -17.27 31.93 5.22
C CYS A 236 -16.93 33.35 5.67
N LYS A 237 -16.01 33.50 6.63
CA LYS A 237 -15.57 34.81 7.13
C LYS A 237 -14.95 35.68 6.03
N GLU A 238 -14.21 35.07 5.12
CA GLU A 238 -13.54 35.76 4.01
C GLU A 238 -14.37 35.75 2.71
N GLY A 239 -15.64 35.33 2.76
CA GLY A 239 -16.56 35.39 1.62
C GLY A 239 -16.23 34.41 0.49
N PHE A 240 -15.67 33.24 0.81
CA PHE A 240 -15.44 32.16 -0.15
C PHE A 240 -16.74 31.71 -0.80
N LEU A 241 -16.70 31.42 -2.11
CA LEU A 241 -17.83 30.94 -2.87
C LEU A 241 -17.56 29.53 -3.40
N THR A 242 -18.57 28.66 -3.39
CA THR A 242 -18.48 27.34 -4.05
C THR A 242 -18.08 27.51 -5.52
N GLY A 243 -17.17 26.65 -6.00
CA GLY A 243 -16.56 26.75 -7.32
C GLY A 243 -15.32 27.64 -7.37
N THR A 244 -14.97 28.33 -6.29
CA THR A 244 -13.75 29.15 -6.25
C THR A 244 -12.50 28.27 -6.46
N PRO A 245 -11.57 28.67 -7.33
CA PRO A 245 -10.36 27.89 -7.57
C PRO A 245 -9.46 27.83 -6.32
N ILE A 246 -8.89 26.66 -6.03
CA ILE A 246 -7.95 26.46 -4.91
C ILE A 246 -6.73 25.66 -5.39
N ILE A 247 -5.56 26.27 -5.26
CA ILE A 247 -4.26 25.61 -5.46
C ILE A 247 -3.89 24.92 -4.14
N GLY A 248 -4.18 23.62 -4.04
CA GLY A 248 -3.90 22.80 -2.86
C GLY A 248 -2.54 22.13 -2.91
N VAL A 249 -1.56 22.65 -2.17
CA VAL A 249 -0.18 22.18 -2.11
C VAL A 249 0.00 21.09 -1.04
N ASP A 250 0.56 19.95 -1.45
CA ASP A 250 0.74 18.71 -0.69
C ASP A 250 -0.54 17.89 -0.50
N SER A 251 -1.04 17.34 -1.62
CA SER A 251 -2.12 16.33 -1.67
C SER A 251 -3.42 16.75 -0.99
N LEU A 252 -3.82 18.00 -1.20
CA LEU A 252 -5.01 18.61 -0.59
C LEU A 252 -6.30 18.41 -1.39
N CYS A 253 -6.34 17.58 -2.44
CA CYS A 253 -7.49 17.43 -3.33
C CYS A 253 -8.82 17.14 -2.60
N GLY A 254 -8.80 16.26 -1.60
CA GLY A 254 -9.98 15.94 -0.79
C GLY A 254 -10.46 17.14 0.02
N TRP A 255 -9.54 17.91 0.60
CA TRP A 255 -9.87 19.13 1.36
C TRP A 255 -10.42 20.25 0.46
N VAL A 256 -9.84 20.43 -0.73
CA VAL A 256 -10.35 21.36 -1.74
C VAL A 256 -11.77 20.98 -2.15
N TYR A 257 -12.01 19.69 -2.41
CA TYR A 257 -13.33 19.17 -2.75
C TYR A 257 -14.35 19.37 -1.61
N LEU A 258 -14.02 19.00 -0.38
CA LEU A 258 -14.90 19.14 0.78
C LEU A 258 -15.25 20.60 1.10
N ALA A 259 -14.38 21.53 0.72
CA ALA A 259 -14.65 22.96 0.81
C ALA A 259 -15.55 23.51 -0.31
N GLY A 260 -15.83 22.71 -1.35
CA GLY A 260 -16.53 23.13 -2.54
C GLY A 260 -15.66 23.93 -3.52
N GLY A 261 -14.33 23.85 -3.39
CA GLY A 261 -13.40 24.48 -4.32
C GLY A 261 -13.10 23.62 -5.56
N ILE A 262 -12.41 24.22 -6.53
CA ILE A 262 -11.98 23.55 -7.76
C ILE A 262 -10.46 23.66 -7.89
N SER A 263 -9.75 22.54 -8.08
CA SER A 263 -8.30 22.60 -8.32
C SER A 263 -8.01 23.00 -9.77
N PRO A 264 -7.28 24.10 -10.02
CA PRO A 264 -6.96 24.53 -11.37
C PRO A 264 -5.93 23.60 -12.01
N GLY A 265 -6.23 23.11 -13.22
CA GLY A 265 -5.36 22.23 -13.99
C GLY A 265 -5.38 20.78 -13.51
N VAL A 266 -4.87 20.51 -12.30
CA VAL A 266 -4.83 19.16 -11.71
C VAL A 266 -5.15 19.18 -10.21
N PRO A 267 -5.75 18.12 -9.64
CA PRO A 267 -6.09 18.05 -8.22
C PRO A 267 -4.88 17.76 -7.30
N TRP A 268 -3.79 17.18 -7.82
CA TRP A 268 -2.65 16.74 -7.02
C TRP A 268 -1.38 17.56 -7.27
N PHE A 269 -1.06 18.45 -6.33
CA PHE A 269 0.29 19.02 -6.18
C PHE A 269 0.99 18.32 -5.02
N GLN A 270 2.13 17.68 -5.28
CA GLN A 270 2.89 16.96 -4.25
C GLN A 270 3.92 17.88 -3.55
N ARG A 271 4.29 17.50 -2.32
CA ARG A 271 5.13 18.29 -1.41
C ARG A 271 6.50 18.73 -1.94
N ASP A 272 7.06 18.04 -2.91
CA ASP A 272 8.42 18.20 -3.44
C ASP A 272 8.44 18.42 -4.96
N GLN A 273 7.28 18.69 -5.55
CA GLN A 273 7.11 18.79 -7.00
C GLN A 273 6.88 20.22 -7.48
N ALA A 274 7.72 21.17 -7.03
CA ALA A 274 7.64 22.58 -7.42
C ALA A 274 7.62 22.78 -8.94
N GLU A 275 8.52 22.12 -9.67
CA GLU A 275 8.64 22.28 -11.12
C GLU A 275 7.44 21.72 -11.88
N TYR A 276 6.89 20.59 -11.43
CA TYR A 276 5.65 20.06 -12.00
C TYR A 276 4.48 21.02 -11.72
N GLY A 277 4.38 21.55 -10.50
CA GLY A 277 3.38 22.55 -10.14
C GLY A 277 3.45 23.77 -11.06
N ARG A 278 4.65 24.32 -11.27
CA ARG A 278 4.90 25.42 -12.21
C ARG A 278 4.42 25.10 -13.63
N GLN A 279 4.76 23.92 -14.15
CA GLN A 279 4.36 23.50 -15.50
C GLN A 279 2.85 23.35 -15.68
N VAL A 280 2.14 22.90 -14.63
CA VAL A 280 0.68 22.84 -14.64
C VAL A 280 0.10 24.25 -14.64
N LEU A 281 0.55 25.12 -13.72
CA LEU A 281 -0.01 26.46 -13.58
C LEU A 281 0.19 27.34 -14.81
N VAL A 282 1.32 27.20 -15.54
CA VAL A 282 1.53 27.91 -16.82
C VAL A 282 0.44 27.62 -17.85
N ARG A 283 -0.22 26.45 -17.77
CA ARG A 283 -1.28 26.03 -18.70
C ARG A 283 -2.69 26.41 -18.23
N CYS A 284 -2.82 26.92 -17.02
CA CYS A 284 -4.09 27.38 -16.47
C CYS A 284 -4.42 28.78 -17.00
N ASP A 285 -5.71 29.08 -17.09
CA ASP A 285 -6.18 30.43 -17.42
C ASP A 285 -5.73 31.43 -16.34
N VAL A 286 -5.19 32.58 -16.79
CA VAL A 286 -4.62 33.60 -15.89
C VAL A 286 -5.69 34.18 -14.96
N ARG A 287 -6.93 34.38 -15.43
CA ARG A 287 -8.00 34.91 -14.58
C ARG A 287 -8.33 33.95 -13.45
N THR A 288 -8.36 32.65 -13.74
CA THR A 288 -8.55 31.59 -12.75
C THR A 288 -7.47 31.62 -11.68
N LEU A 289 -6.20 31.80 -12.08
CA LEU A 289 -5.07 31.91 -11.15
C LEU A 289 -5.09 33.19 -10.32
N CYS A 290 -5.50 34.33 -10.91
CA CYS A 290 -5.71 35.60 -10.20
C CYS A 290 -6.92 35.61 -9.26
N SER A 291 -7.80 34.62 -9.33
CA SER A 291 -8.91 34.45 -8.38
C SER A 291 -8.72 33.26 -7.45
N SER A 292 -7.59 32.56 -7.56
CA SER A 292 -7.35 31.33 -6.82
C SER A 292 -7.01 31.61 -5.36
N TRP A 293 -7.51 30.77 -4.48
CA TRP A 293 -6.95 30.56 -3.16
C TRP A 293 -5.71 29.67 -3.25
N MET A 294 -4.86 29.74 -2.24
CA MET A 294 -3.70 28.86 -2.11
C MET A 294 -3.66 28.26 -0.72
N TRP A 295 -3.65 26.93 -0.67
CA TRP A 295 -3.64 26.19 0.58
C TRP A 295 -2.38 25.37 0.67
N ILE A 296 -1.68 25.45 1.80
CA ILE A 296 -0.36 24.84 1.94
C ILE A 296 -0.29 24.10 3.26
N ARG A 297 0.07 22.81 3.22
CA ARG A 297 0.41 22.06 4.44
C ARG A 297 1.77 22.46 4.99
N SER A 298 1.88 22.48 6.31
CA SER A 298 3.12 22.76 7.03
C SER A 298 4.22 21.72 6.81
N SER A 299 3.94 20.55 6.23
CA SER A 299 4.95 19.55 5.87
C SER A 299 5.42 19.63 4.41
N SER A 300 4.81 20.51 3.61
CA SER A 300 5.24 20.72 2.23
C SER A 300 6.70 21.21 2.19
N GLN A 301 7.49 20.77 1.21
CA GLN A 301 8.84 21.29 0.97
C GLN A 301 8.82 22.52 0.05
N ILE A 302 7.66 22.79 -0.57
CA ILE A 302 7.45 23.89 -1.52
C ILE A 302 6.51 24.96 -0.93
N LYS A 303 6.70 25.27 0.37
CA LYS A 303 5.83 26.22 1.10
C LYS A 303 5.89 27.65 0.60
N ASP A 304 6.98 28.01 -0.04
CA ASP A 304 7.26 29.34 -0.56
C ASP A 304 6.83 29.41 -2.04
N PRO A 305 5.66 30.00 -2.35
CA PRO A 305 5.13 30.03 -3.70
C PRO A 305 6.01 30.84 -4.65
N GLU A 306 6.74 31.84 -4.15
CA GLU A 306 7.57 32.72 -4.98
C GLU A 306 8.66 31.96 -5.73
N ARG A 307 9.12 30.83 -5.16
CA ARG A 307 10.17 29.99 -5.76
C ARG A 307 9.70 29.15 -6.95
N TRP A 308 8.40 28.89 -7.08
CA TRP A 308 7.86 27.98 -8.08
C TRP A 308 6.65 28.54 -8.84
N TRP A 309 6.16 29.71 -8.46
CA TRP A 309 5.13 30.41 -9.21
C TRP A 309 5.61 30.71 -10.64
N PRO A 310 4.75 30.54 -11.66
CA PRO A 310 5.12 30.88 -13.03
C PRO A 310 5.54 32.35 -13.17
N PRO A 311 6.76 32.68 -13.65
CA PRO A 311 7.24 34.05 -13.72
C PRO A 311 6.48 34.91 -14.75
N GLN A 312 5.80 34.26 -15.71
CA GLN A 312 4.96 34.96 -16.70
C GLN A 312 3.63 35.42 -16.11
N ILE A 313 3.27 34.97 -14.91
CA ILE A 313 2.00 35.26 -14.25
C ILE A 313 2.31 36.16 -13.07
N PRO A 314 1.70 37.35 -12.96
CA PRO A 314 1.91 38.23 -11.83
C PRO A 314 1.77 37.46 -10.52
N ALA A 315 2.82 37.49 -9.68
CA ALA A 315 2.78 36.85 -8.38
C ALA A 315 1.71 37.57 -7.54
N PRO A 316 0.69 36.86 -7.06
CA PRO A 316 -0.35 37.49 -6.29
C PRO A 316 0.14 37.86 -4.89
N SER A 317 -0.36 38.99 -4.38
CA SER A 317 -0.17 39.38 -2.98
C SER A 317 -1.07 38.52 -2.10
N TRP A 318 -0.52 37.43 -1.59
CA TRP A 318 -1.22 36.53 -0.68
C TRP A 318 -1.47 37.19 0.67
N ARG A 319 -2.70 37.04 1.18
CA ARG A 319 -3.08 37.36 2.55
C ARG A 319 -3.47 36.08 3.26
N GLU A 320 -3.02 35.95 4.50
CA GLU A 320 -3.45 34.86 5.37
C GLU A 320 -4.92 35.06 5.81
N ALA A 321 -5.76 34.08 5.48
CA ALA A 321 -7.13 33.97 5.99
C ALA A 321 -7.14 33.30 7.37
N GLY A 322 -6.26 32.32 7.58
CA GLY A 322 -6.08 31.63 8.84
C GLY A 322 -5.35 30.31 8.69
N GLN A 323 -5.27 29.60 9.81
CA GLN A 323 -4.59 28.32 9.92
C GLN A 323 -5.46 27.30 10.66
N VAL A 324 -5.45 26.05 10.20
CA VAL A 324 -6.20 24.94 10.82
C VAL A 324 -5.24 23.81 11.14
N ALA A 325 -5.29 23.29 12.35
CA ALA A 325 -4.54 22.09 12.72
C ALA A 325 -5.12 20.86 12.00
N LEU A 326 -4.28 20.10 11.30
CA LEU A 326 -4.63 18.87 10.63
C LEU A 326 -3.99 17.67 11.34
N ALA A 327 -4.79 16.63 11.51
CA ALA A 327 -4.33 15.30 11.88
C ALA A 327 -4.07 14.52 10.59
N THR A 328 -2.83 14.05 10.41
CA THR A 328 -2.43 13.36 9.19
C THR A 328 -1.68 12.07 9.54
N ASP A 329 -1.46 11.22 8.53
CA ASP A 329 -0.63 10.02 8.64
C ASP A 329 0.85 10.35 8.98
N ARG A 330 1.24 11.62 8.85
CA ARG A 330 2.58 12.14 9.19
C ARG A 330 2.64 12.82 10.56
N GLY A 331 1.53 12.83 11.31
CA GLY A 331 1.39 13.47 12.61
C GLY A 331 0.64 14.79 12.55
N ALA A 332 0.85 15.62 13.57
CA ALA A 332 0.23 16.94 13.68
C ALA A 332 0.84 17.91 12.66
N GLU A 333 0.00 18.44 11.79
CA GLU A 333 0.34 19.41 10.76
C GLU A 333 -0.57 20.63 10.87
N ASN A 334 -0.25 21.69 10.14
CA ASN A 334 -1.13 22.84 9.98
C ASN A 334 -1.42 23.08 8.50
N LEU A 335 -2.65 23.42 8.19
CA LEU A 335 -3.07 23.94 6.90
C LEU A 335 -3.09 25.46 6.94
N LEU A 336 -2.26 26.10 6.13
CA LEU A 336 -2.29 27.54 5.92
C LEU A 336 -3.23 27.86 4.76
N LEU A 337 -4.20 28.74 4.99
CA LEU A 337 -5.16 29.19 3.97
C LEU A 337 -4.81 30.62 3.56
N LEU A 338 -4.44 30.78 2.29
CA LEU A 338 -4.09 32.06 1.69
C LEU A 338 -5.12 32.41 0.61
N PHE A 339 -5.41 33.69 0.49
CA PHE A 339 -6.24 34.24 -0.58
C PHE A 339 -5.64 35.52 -1.13
N GLN A 340 -6.05 35.90 -2.33
CA GLN A 340 -5.57 37.13 -2.95
C GLN A 340 -6.41 38.31 -2.49
N LYS A 341 -5.73 39.37 -2.05
CA LYS A 341 -6.41 40.65 -1.81
C LYS A 341 -6.85 41.20 -3.16
N LYS A 342 -8.17 41.35 -3.39
CA LYS A 342 -8.65 42.15 -4.53
C LYS A 342 -8.05 43.55 -4.38
N GLY A 343 -7.27 43.99 -5.37
CA GLY A 343 -6.91 45.39 -5.47
C GLY A 343 -8.21 46.19 -5.58
N ASN A 344 -8.43 47.11 -4.65
CA ASN A 344 -9.49 48.10 -4.77
C ASN A 344 -9.19 49.06 -5.92
#